data_AF-A0A8T3XPS3-F1
#
_entry.id   AF-A0A8T3XPS3-F1
#
_cell.length_a   1.000
_cell.length_b   1.000
_cell.length_c   1.000
_cell.angle_alpha   90.00
_cell.angle_beta   90.00
_cell.angle_gamma   90.00
#
_symmetry.space_group_name_H-M   'P 1'
#
loop_
_entity.id
_entity.type
_entity.pdbx_description
1 polymer ?
#
loop_
_entity_poly.entity_id
_entity_poly.type
_entity_poly.pdbx_seq_one_letter_code
_entity_poly.pdbx_strand_id
1 'polypeptide(L)'
;MLFQLWLLFNIETYFPKEQYDFWFRVLISYIGLQALIFALPDARSKLFNLSFFKNVPRFIAYLFGAIIFFTFILVKFDPLGTTGFKLLAGVPLTILFIHAFVFATSEETFFRGFLNDKIGIIWSSVLFGVFHYTVWLGSWIAVFGGALLGLFFSYIHYRFSANKNDQVPEIAVHTGYNAVKLGMFALKGVLQ
;
A
#
# COMPACT_ATOMS: atom_id res chain seq x y z
N MET A 1 -5.24 -4.43 -11.49
CA MET A 1 -5.54 -3.38 -12.49
C MET A 1 -7.03 -3.30 -12.77
N LEU A 2 -7.67 -4.40 -13.19
CA LEU A 2 -9.11 -4.44 -13.48
C LEU A 2 -9.98 -3.91 -12.34
N PHE A 3 -9.68 -4.28 -11.08
CA PHE A 3 -10.42 -3.76 -9.92
C PHE A 3 -10.36 -2.23 -9.79
N GLN A 4 -9.18 -1.61 -9.98
CA GLN A 4 -9.04 -0.16 -9.89
C GLN A 4 -9.64 0.57 -11.09
N LEU A 5 -9.59 -0.01 -12.29
CA LEU A 5 -10.33 0.50 -13.45
C LEU A 5 -11.83 0.45 -13.19
N TRP A 6 -12.33 -0.65 -12.63
CA TRP A 6 -13.73 -0.78 -12.26
C TRP A 6 -14.14 0.27 -11.21
N LEU A 7 -13.32 0.50 -10.18
CA LEU A 7 -13.55 1.59 -9.22
C LEU A 7 -13.56 2.96 -9.90
N LEU A 8 -12.66 3.20 -10.85
CA LEU A 8 -12.58 4.47 -11.59
C LEU A 8 -13.85 4.72 -12.42
N PHE A 9 -14.35 3.69 -13.11
CA PHE A 9 -15.58 3.80 -13.90
C PHE A 9 -16.85 3.85 -13.04
N ASN A 10 -16.78 3.44 -11.77
CA ASN A 10 -17.88 3.48 -10.81
C ASN A 10 -17.58 4.44 -9.66
N ILE A 11 -16.79 5.49 -9.91
CA ILE A 11 -16.32 6.39 -8.86
C ILE A 11 -17.50 7.06 -8.14
N GLU A 12 -18.58 7.33 -8.87
CA GLU A 12 -19.78 7.97 -8.33
C GLU A 12 -20.56 7.07 -7.36
N THR A 13 -20.42 5.75 -7.49
CA THR A 13 -21.10 4.75 -6.66
C THR A 13 -20.40 4.54 -5.33
N TYR A 14 -19.07 4.61 -5.29
CA TYR A 14 -18.28 4.15 -4.14
C TYR A 14 -17.63 5.26 -3.32
N PHE A 15 -17.58 6.47 -3.84
CA PHE A 15 -16.90 7.59 -3.19
C PHE A 15 -17.86 8.77 -3.02
N PRO A 16 -17.75 9.55 -1.93
CA PRO A 16 -18.47 10.82 -1.82
C PRO A 16 -18.02 11.82 -2.89
N LYS A 17 -18.94 12.66 -3.34
CA LYS A 17 -18.70 13.61 -4.44
C LYS A 17 -17.56 14.59 -4.14
N GLU A 18 -17.47 15.03 -2.90
CA GLU A 18 -16.40 15.91 -2.41
C GLU A 18 -15.02 15.24 -2.39
N GLN A 19 -14.94 13.91 -2.59
CA GLN A 19 -13.70 13.14 -2.62
C GLN A 19 -13.33 12.63 -4.03
N TYR A 20 -14.12 12.90 -5.07
CA TYR A 20 -13.87 12.38 -6.43
C TYR A 20 -12.48 12.74 -6.96
N ASP A 21 -12.06 14.00 -6.82
CA ASP A 21 -10.74 14.43 -7.31
C ASP A 21 -9.60 13.69 -6.63
N PHE A 22 -9.74 13.41 -5.33
CA PHE A 22 -8.76 12.65 -4.56
C PHE A 22 -8.72 11.21 -5.06
N TRP A 23 -9.86 10.51 -5.08
CA TRP A 23 -9.92 9.11 -5.49
C TRP A 23 -9.55 8.89 -6.95
N PHE A 24 -9.91 9.83 -7.85
CA PHE A 24 -9.48 9.80 -9.24
C PHE A 24 -7.96 9.81 -9.36
N ARG A 25 -7.27 10.73 -8.65
CA ARG A 25 -5.80 10.81 -8.65
C ARG A 25 -5.17 9.55 -8.08
N VAL A 26 -5.69 9.03 -6.97
CA VAL A 26 -5.24 7.79 -6.34
C VAL A 26 -5.34 6.63 -7.33
N LEU A 27 -6.52 6.43 -7.91
CA LEU A 27 -6.80 5.33 -8.83
C LEU A 27 -5.93 5.41 -10.09
N ILE A 28 -5.83 6.59 -10.72
CA ILE A 28 -4.97 6.79 -11.90
C ILE A 28 -3.49 6.54 -11.58
N SER A 29 -3.01 7.00 -10.42
CA SER A 29 -1.61 6.77 -10.01
C SER A 29 -1.30 5.28 -9.88
N TYR A 30 -2.20 4.50 -9.28
CA TYR A 30 -1.99 3.06 -9.12
C TYR A 30 -2.25 2.26 -10.41
N ILE A 31 -3.18 2.69 -11.27
CA ILE A 31 -3.34 2.12 -12.61
C ILE A 31 -2.05 2.33 -13.41
N GLY A 32 -1.48 3.54 -13.37
CA GLY A 32 -0.19 3.85 -14.00
C GLY A 32 0.96 2.99 -13.46
N LEU A 33 1.06 2.85 -12.13
CA LEU A 33 2.05 1.98 -11.50
C LEU A 33 1.91 0.52 -11.96
N GLN A 34 0.69 0.00 -12.03
CA GLN A 34 0.45 -1.37 -12.50
C GLN A 34 0.74 -1.54 -13.98
N ALA A 35 0.39 -0.55 -14.82
CA ALA A 35 0.77 -0.54 -16.21
C ALA A 35 2.31 -0.61 -16.37
N LEU A 36 3.06 0.14 -15.56
CA LEU A 36 4.52 0.04 -15.51
C LEU A 36 5.00 -1.37 -15.10
N ILE A 37 4.40 -1.97 -14.06
CA ILE A 37 4.72 -3.34 -13.65
C ILE A 37 4.51 -4.34 -14.80
N PHE A 38 3.41 -4.22 -15.56
CA PHE A 38 3.13 -5.11 -16.69
C PHE A 38 4.03 -4.86 -17.91
N ALA A 39 4.44 -3.60 -18.12
CA ALA A 39 5.34 -3.21 -19.21
C ALA A 39 6.80 -3.63 -18.96
N LEU A 40 7.22 -3.75 -17.70
CA LEU A 40 8.58 -4.10 -17.30
C LEU A 40 8.69 -5.62 -17.02
N PRO A 41 9.38 -6.42 -17.86
CA PRO A 41 9.43 -7.87 -17.73
C PRO A 41 9.92 -8.35 -16.36
N ASP A 42 10.93 -7.68 -15.80
CA ASP A 42 11.48 -8.00 -14.49
C ASP A 42 10.44 -7.81 -13.38
N ALA A 43 9.77 -6.66 -13.33
CA ALA A 43 8.73 -6.36 -12.34
C ALA A 43 7.55 -7.32 -12.48
N ARG A 44 7.11 -7.57 -13.72
CA ARG A 44 6.05 -8.53 -14.04
C ARG A 44 6.39 -9.94 -13.53
N SER A 45 7.63 -10.38 -13.70
CA SER A 45 8.06 -11.70 -13.23
C SER A 45 7.97 -11.83 -11.70
N LYS A 46 8.30 -10.76 -10.96
CA LYS A 46 8.19 -10.72 -9.50
C LYS A 46 6.74 -10.90 -9.05
N LEU A 47 5.80 -10.21 -9.71
CA LEU A 47 4.37 -10.32 -9.44
C LEU A 47 3.85 -11.75 -9.64
N PHE A 48 4.18 -12.39 -10.76
CA PHE A 48 3.67 -13.73 -11.09
C PHE A 48 4.40 -14.87 -10.39
N ASN A 49 5.58 -14.63 -9.83
CA ASN A 49 6.30 -15.60 -9.00
C ASN A 49 5.70 -15.75 -7.59
N LEU A 50 4.71 -14.93 -7.23
CA LEU A 50 3.94 -15.09 -6.00
C LEU A 50 3.04 -16.31 -6.11
N SER A 51 3.56 -17.47 -5.71
CA SER A 51 2.75 -18.68 -5.52
C SER A 51 1.84 -18.49 -4.29
N PHE A 52 0.71 -17.80 -4.48
CA PHE A 52 -0.20 -17.38 -3.41
C PHE A 52 -0.53 -18.52 -2.46
N PHE A 53 -1.07 -19.64 -2.97
CA PHE A 53 -1.51 -20.78 -2.15
C PHE A 53 -0.41 -21.41 -1.29
N LYS A 54 0.81 -21.56 -1.82
CA LYS A 54 1.95 -22.10 -1.05
C LYS A 54 2.40 -21.17 0.06
N ASN A 55 2.13 -19.87 -0.08
CA ASN A 55 2.59 -18.84 0.83
C ASN A 55 1.48 -18.29 1.75
N VAL A 56 0.23 -18.74 1.62
CA VAL A 56 -0.89 -18.27 2.46
C VAL A 56 -0.56 -18.35 3.96
N PRO A 57 -0.04 -19.47 4.52
CA PRO A 57 0.26 -19.52 5.95
C PRO A 57 1.31 -18.48 6.38
N ARG A 58 2.35 -18.28 5.57
CA ARG A 58 3.40 -17.27 5.81
C ARG A 58 2.82 -15.87 5.72
N PHE A 59 2.04 -15.59 4.69
CA PHE A 59 1.36 -14.31 4.50
C PHE A 59 0.50 -13.95 5.71
N ILE A 60 -0.34 -14.90 6.16
CA ILE A 60 -1.20 -14.72 7.33
C ILE A 60 -0.35 -14.44 8.58
N ALA A 61 0.72 -15.20 8.82
CA ALA A 61 1.58 -14.98 9.98
C ALA A 61 2.22 -13.58 10.01
N TYR A 62 2.78 -13.13 8.88
CA TYR A 62 3.35 -11.78 8.76
C TYR A 62 2.27 -10.69 8.89
N LEU A 63 1.09 -10.91 8.30
CA LEU A 63 -0.03 -9.99 8.38
C LEU A 63 -0.47 -9.78 9.84
N PHE A 64 -0.70 -10.86 10.59
CA PHE A 64 -1.07 -10.78 12.00
C PHE A 64 0.04 -10.15 12.85
N GLY A 65 1.30 -10.55 12.63
CA GLY A 65 2.43 -9.94 13.33
C GLY A 65 2.52 -8.43 13.08
N ALA A 66 2.32 -8.00 11.83
CA ALA A 66 2.30 -6.59 11.47
C ALA A 66 1.12 -5.84 12.10
N ILE A 67 -0.08 -6.43 12.12
CA ILE A 67 -1.25 -5.82 12.76
C ILE A 67 -0.97 -5.56 14.24
N ILE A 68 -0.43 -6.55 14.96
CA ILE A 68 -0.08 -6.41 16.37
C ILE A 68 0.97 -5.30 16.54
N PHE A 69 2.08 -5.39 15.80
CA PHE A 69 3.19 -4.44 15.88
C PHE A 69 2.75 -2.99 15.60
N PHE A 70 2.05 -2.76 14.49
CA PHE A 70 1.60 -1.43 14.11
C PHE A 70 0.48 -0.89 15.01
N THR A 71 -0.35 -1.76 15.61
CA THR A 71 -1.33 -1.31 16.60
C THR A 71 -0.62 -0.65 17.79
N PHE A 72 0.42 -1.28 18.34
CA PHE A 72 1.17 -0.70 19.46
C PHE A 72 1.84 0.64 19.12
N ILE A 73 2.35 0.78 17.89
CA ILE A 73 2.98 2.03 17.43
C ILE A 73 1.92 3.10 17.18
N LEU A 74 0.93 2.82 16.34
CA LEU A 74 0.00 3.84 15.85
C LEU A 74 -0.99 4.31 16.92
N VAL A 75 -1.37 3.44 17.87
CA VAL A 75 -2.16 3.87 19.03
C VAL A 75 -1.39 4.86 19.91
N LYS A 76 -0.06 4.68 20.04
CA LYS A 76 0.76 5.53 20.91
C LYS A 76 1.17 6.85 20.26
N PHE A 77 1.35 6.86 18.94
CA PHE A 77 1.91 8.01 18.22
C PHE A 77 0.87 8.79 17.39
N ASP A 78 -0.41 8.39 17.40
CA ASP A 78 -1.54 8.87 16.57
C ASP A 78 -1.12 9.77 15.39
N PRO A 79 -0.36 9.24 14.41
CA PRO A 79 0.15 10.07 13.31
C PRO A 79 -0.95 10.42 12.31
N LEU A 80 -2.15 9.87 12.52
CA LEU A 80 -3.34 10.08 11.71
C LEU A 80 -3.94 11.41 12.15
N GLY A 81 -3.38 12.52 11.67
CA GLY A 81 -4.02 13.82 11.80
C GLY A 81 -5.46 13.81 11.24
N THR A 82 -6.27 14.79 11.64
CA THR A 82 -7.69 14.94 11.26
C THR A 82 -7.96 14.92 9.75
N THR A 83 -6.94 15.20 8.92
CA THR A 83 -7.04 15.28 7.46
C THR A 83 -7.24 13.92 6.78
N GLY A 84 -6.61 12.84 7.28
CA GLY A 84 -6.77 11.50 6.70
C GLY A 84 -8.19 10.94 6.86
N PHE A 85 -8.86 11.30 7.95
CA PHE A 85 -10.22 10.88 8.25
C PHE A 85 -11.23 11.36 7.22
N LYS A 86 -11.13 12.63 6.80
CA LYS A 86 -12.10 13.23 5.88
C LYS A 86 -12.04 12.65 4.46
N LEU A 87 -10.90 12.11 4.04
CA LEU A 87 -10.69 11.58 2.69
C LEU A 87 -11.17 10.13 2.52
N LEU A 88 -11.48 9.44 3.61
CA LEU A 88 -11.92 8.04 3.59
C LEU A 88 -13.35 7.86 4.10
N ALA A 89 -13.92 8.89 4.74
CA ALA A 89 -15.28 8.86 5.26
C ALA A 89 -16.30 8.55 4.16
N GLY A 90 -17.29 7.71 4.43
CA GLY A 90 -18.35 7.37 3.48
C GLY A 90 -17.95 6.39 2.36
N VAL A 91 -16.69 5.93 2.33
CA VAL A 91 -16.25 4.87 1.40
C VAL A 91 -16.46 3.50 2.06
N PRO A 92 -17.09 2.52 1.39
CA PRO A 92 -17.31 1.20 1.98
C PRO A 92 -16.01 0.55 2.45
N LEU A 93 -16.00 0.08 3.70
CA LEU A 93 -14.80 -0.50 4.32
C LEU A 93 -14.22 -1.67 3.51
N THR A 94 -15.08 -2.49 2.90
CA THR A 94 -14.66 -3.61 2.04
C THR A 94 -13.89 -3.14 0.82
N ILE A 95 -14.32 -2.06 0.18
CA ILE A 95 -13.63 -1.44 -0.96
C ILE A 95 -12.25 -0.93 -0.51
N LEU A 96 -12.19 -0.27 0.65
CA LEU A 96 -10.93 0.21 1.21
C LEU A 96 -9.95 -0.93 1.50
N PHE A 97 -10.40 -2.05 2.07
CA PHE A 97 -9.55 -3.22 2.33
C PHE A 97 -9.04 -3.90 1.05
N ILE A 98 -9.92 -4.13 0.07
CA ILE A 98 -9.50 -4.74 -1.21
C ILE A 98 -8.52 -3.80 -1.91
N HIS A 99 -8.82 -2.50 -1.95
CA HIS A 99 -7.90 -1.51 -2.50
C HIS A 99 -6.58 -1.49 -1.75
N ALA A 100 -6.60 -1.59 -0.41
CA ALA A 100 -5.41 -1.65 0.44
C ALA A 100 -4.46 -2.79 0.09
N PHE A 101 -5.02 -3.97 -0.13
CA PHE A 101 -4.26 -5.13 -0.53
C PHE A 101 -3.69 -4.99 -1.96
N VAL A 102 -4.50 -4.50 -2.91
CA VAL A 102 -4.07 -4.31 -4.30
C VAL A 102 -2.94 -3.29 -4.41
N PHE A 103 -3.03 -2.17 -3.68
CA PHE A 103 -1.98 -1.17 -3.72
C PHE A 103 -0.72 -1.66 -3.02
N ALA A 104 -0.83 -2.30 -1.84
CA ALA A 104 0.34 -2.84 -1.14
C ALA A 104 1.09 -3.83 -2.05
N THR A 105 0.37 -4.73 -2.72
CA THR A 105 0.96 -5.65 -3.69
C THR A 105 1.67 -4.91 -4.83
N SER A 106 1.02 -3.90 -5.41
CA SER A 106 1.60 -3.12 -6.52
C SER A 106 2.86 -2.36 -6.12
N GLU A 107 2.82 -1.68 -4.98
CA GLU A 107 3.93 -0.91 -4.46
C GLU A 107 5.11 -1.80 -4.06
N GLU A 108 4.88 -2.88 -3.32
CA GLU A 108 5.95 -3.81 -2.96
C GLU A 108 6.56 -4.49 -4.20
N THR A 109 5.75 -4.89 -5.18
CA THR A 109 6.25 -5.41 -6.47
C THR A 109 7.15 -4.41 -7.18
N PHE A 110 6.74 -3.15 -7.31
CA PHE A 110 7.53 -2.18 -8.04
C PHE A 110 8.75 -1.69 -7.26
N PHE A 111 8.58 -1.24 -6.02
CA PHE A 111 9.66 -0.61 -5.27
C PHE A 111 10.62 -1.62 -4.65
N ARG A 112 10.12 -2.68 -4.01
CA ARG A 112 10.97 -3.69 -3.35
C ARG A 112 11.36 -4.81 -4.31
N GLY A 113 10.44 -5.26 -5.14
CA GLY A 113 10.69 -6.33 -6.11
C GLY A 113 11.53 -5.90 -7.31
N PHE A 114 11.36 -4.68 -7.80
CA PHE A 114 12.04 -4.20 -9.00
C PHE A 114 13.06 -3.09 -8.71
N LEU A 115 12.66 -1.95 -8.13
CA LEU A 115 13.57 -0.80 -7.99
C LEU A 115 14.73 -1.04 -7.03
N ASN A 116 14.53 -1.77 -5.92
CA ASN A 116 15.63 -2.09 -5.01
C ASN A 116 16.79 -2.80 -5.73
N ASP A 117 16.48 -3.70 -6.68
CA ASP A 117 17.49 -4.42 -7.47
C ASP A 117 18.17 -3.50 -8.53
N LYS A 118 17.54 -2.39 -8.94
CA LYS A 118 18.05 -1.50 -9.99
C LYS A 118 18.82 -0.30 -9.46
N ILE A 119 18.33 0.34 -8.41
CA ILE A 119 18.86 1.61 -7.89
C ILE A 119 19.22 1.56 -6.41
N GLY A 120 19.02 0.41 -5.75
CA GLY A 120 19.30 0.22 -4.33
C GLY A 120 18.19 0.70 -3.40
N ILE A 121 18.26 0.23 -2.15
CA ILE A 121 17.23 0.41 -1.11
C ILE A 121 16.98 1.88 -0.80
N ILE A 122 18.04 2.68 -0.67
CA ILE A 122 17.93 4.09 -0.27
C ILE A 122 17.17 4.89 -1.32
N TRP A 123 17.59 4.81 -2.58
CA TRP A 123 16.95 5.57 -3.66
C TRP A 123 15.54 5.08 -3.98
N SER A 124 15.31 3.77 -3.96
CA SER A 124 13.97 3.21 -4.08
C SER A 124 13.02 3.71 -2.98
N SER A 125 13.51 3.82 -1.74
CA SER A 125 12.71 4.34 -0.63
C SER A 125 12.44 5.84 -0.76
N VAL A 126 13.40 6.62 -1.24
CA VAL A 126 13.18 8.04 -1.56
C VAL A 126 12.10 8.19 -2.64
N LEU A 127 12.18 7.41 -3.74
CA LEU A 127 11.17 7.43 -4.80
C LEU A 127 9.80 6.97 -4.29
N PHE A 128 9.75 6.00 -3.38
CA PHE A 128 8.51 5.59 -2.73
C PHE A 128 7.88 6.72 -1.92
N GLY A 129 8.68 7.49 -1.18
CA GLY A 129 8.24 8.72 -0.52
C GLY A 129 7.73 9.77 -1.53
N VAL A 130 8.46 10.03 -2.61
CA VAL A 130 8.05 10.99 -3.65
C VAL A 130 6.74 10.57 -4.33
N PHE A 131 6.54 9.28 -4.59
CA PHE A 131 5.28 8.75 -5.10
C PHE A 131 4.10 9.13 -4.19
N HIS A 132 4.30 9.07 -2.87
CA HIS A 132 3.30 9.46 -1.88
C HIS A 132 3.01 10.97 -1.87
N TYR A 133 3.90 11.84 -2.36
CA TYR A 133 3.58 13.25 -2.57
C TYR A 133 2.39 13.42 -3.51
N THR A 134 2.40 12.67 -4.62
CA THR A 134 1.37 12.77 -5.67
C THR A 134 0.04 12.18 -5.20
N VAL A 135 0.10 11.04 -4.52
CA VAL A 135 -1.09 10.33 -4.01
C VAL A 135 -1.75 11.10 -2.85
N TRP A 136 -0.97 11.77 -2.00
CA TRP A 136 -1.46 12.46 -0.79
C TRP A 136 -1.46 13.99 -0.90
N LEU A 137 -1.88 14.51 -2.07
CA LEU A 137 -2.18 15.93 -2.30
C LEU A 137 -1.02 16.88 -1.93
N GLY A 138 0.22 16.48 -2.19
CA GLY A 138 1.41 17.31 -1.98
C GLY A 138 1.90 17.38 -0.53
N SER A 139 1.56 16.40 0.32
CA SER A 139 2.01 16.37 1.70
C SER A 139 3.49 15.95 1.83
N TRP A 140 4.36 16.86 2.25
CA TRP A 140 5.76 16.55 2.57
C TRP A 140 5.90 15.56 3.72
N ILE A 141 5.00 15.59 4.70
CA ILE A 141 4.97 14.60 5.79
C ILE A 141 4.72 13.20 5.21
N ALA A 142 3.86 13.08 4.19
CA ALA A 142 3.65 11.81 3.49
C ALA A 142 4.91 11.36 2.73
N VAL A 143 5.72 12.29 2.22
CA VAL A 143 7.02 11.97 1.59
C VAL A 143 8.00 11.40 2.60
N PHE A 144 8.24 12.09 3.71
CA PHE A 144 9.18 11.63 4.73
C PHE A 144 8.70 10.33 5.39
N GLY A 145 7.42 10.26 5.77
CA GLY A 145 6.82 9.05 6.33
C GLY A 145 6.85 7.88 5.34
N GLY A 146 6.54 8.14 4.08
CA GLY A 146 6.64 7.18 2.99
C GLY A 146 8.07 6.65 2.85
N ALA A 147 9.08 7.53 2.78
CA ALA A 147 10.48 7.11 2.66
C ALA A 147 10.95 6.24 3.83
N LEU A 148 10.59 6.58 5.06
CA LEU A 148 10.91 5.77 6.25
C LEU A 148 10.23 4.40 6.20
N LEU A 149 8.96 4.34 5.79
CA LEU A 149 8.26 3.08 5.58
C LEU A 149 8.85 2.26 4.44
N GLY A 150 9.30 2.91 3.36
CA GLY A 150 10.00 2.26 2.25
C GLY A 150 11.28 1.58 2.70
N LEU A 151 12.06 2.24 3.58
CA LEU A 151 13.24 1.64 4.20
C LEU A 151 12.86 0.45 5.08
N PHE A 152 11.82 0.60 5.91
CA PHE A 152 11.33 -0.47 6.78
C PHE A 152 10.86 -1.69 5.97
N PHE A 153 10.04 -1.51 4.94
CA PHE A 153 9.58 -2.62 4.08
C PHE A 153 10.73 -3.26 3.30
N SER A 154 11.72 -2.48 2.89
CA SER A 154 12.94 -3.03 2.27
C SER A 154 13.76 -3.86 3.25
N TYR A 155 13.85 -3.45 4.52
CA TYR A 155 14.45 -4.26 5.58
C TYR A 155 13.68 -5.57 5.79
N ILE A 156 12.34 -5.51 5.82
CA ILE A 156 11.50 -6.71 5.94
C ILE A 156 11.76 -7.68 4.79
N HIS A 157 11.74 -7.18 3.54
CA HIS A 157 12.03 -7.98 2.36
C HIS A 157 13.41 -8.65 2.48
N TYR A 158 14.46 -7.88 2.77
CA TYR A 158 15.81 -8.44 2.86
C TYR A 158 15.97 -9.47 3.98
N ARG A 159 15.30 -9.27 5.12
CA ARG A 159 15.52 -10.09 6.31
C ARG A 159 14.68 -11.37 6.33
N PHE A 160 13.49 -11.35 5.74
CA PHE A 160 12.48 -12.39 5.90
C PHE A 160 12.07 -13.08 4.60
N SER A 161 12.44 -12.54 3.44
CA SER A 161 12.17 -13.20 2.17
C SER A 161 13.07 -14.42 1.99
N ALA A 162 12.49 -15.52 1.52
CA ALA A 162 13.24 -16.75 1.27
C ALA A 162 14.21 -16.61 0.09
N ASN A 163 13.94 -15.68 -0.82
CA ASN A 163 14.80 -15.29 -1.94
C ASN A 163 14.37 -13.91 -2.47
N LYS A 164 15.13 -13.34 -3.40
CA LYS A 164 14.86 -12.01 -3.99
C LYS A 164 13.53 -11.87 -4.76
N ASN A 165 12.86 -12.99 -5.06
CA ASN A 165 11.57 -13.02 -5.74
C ASN A 165 10.42 -13.28 -4.75
N ASP A 166 10.71 -13.62 -3.50
CA ASP A 166 9.71 -13.80 -2.47
C ASP A 166 9.30 -12.44 -1.91
N GLN A 167 8.11 -11.99 -2.30
CA GLN A 167 7.57 -10.71 -1.85
C GLN A 167 6.51 -10.83 -0.75
N VAL A 168 6.30 -12.04 -0.26
CA VAL A 168 5.24 -12.35 0.71
C VAL A 168 5.41 -11.56 2.01
N PRO A 169 6.62 -11.46 2.61
CA PRO A 169 6.76 -10.79 3.90
C PRO A 169 6.41 -9.31 3.83
N GLU A 170 6.97 -8.56 2.90
CA GLU A 170 6.73 -7.12 2.82
C GLU A 170 5.31 -6.78 2.36
N ILE A 171 4.71 -7.55 1.45
CA ILE A 171 3.29 -7.35 1.06
C ILE A 171 2.37 -7.59 2.24
N ALA A 172 2.61 -8.64 3.02
CA ALA A 172 1.82 -8.95 4.20
C ALA A 172 1.97 -7.87 5.29
N VAL A 173 3.20 -7.42 5.54
CA VAL A 173 3.48 -6.38 6.55
C VAL A 173 2.88 -5.04 6.13
N HIS A 174 2.98 -4.66 4.86
CA HIS A 174 2.37 -3.44 4.35
C HIS A 174 0.83 -3.53 4.38
N THR A 175 0.25 -4.67 3.99
CA THR A 175 -1.20 -4.90 4.13
C THR A 175 -1.63 -4.77 5.59
N GLY A 176 -0.86 -5.29 6.54
CA GLY A 176 -1.12 -5.17 7.97
C GLY A 176 -1.06 -3.72 8.47
N TYR A 177 -0.07 -2.95 8.02
CA TYR A 177 0.00 -1.51 8.28
C TYR A 177 -1.28 -0.78 7.84
N ASN A 178 -1.74 -1.07 6.61
CA ASN A 178 -2.94 -0.46 6.06
C ASN A 178 -4.21 -0.92 6.80
N ALA A 179 -4.28 -2.20 7.17
CA ALA A 179 -5.39 -2.74 7.94
C ALA A 179 -5.53 -2.07 9.31
N VAL A 180 -4.42 -1.83 10.02
CA VAL A 180 -4.44 -1.10 11.30
C VAL A 180 -4.93 0.33 11.10
N LYS A 181 -4.46 1.03 10.06
CA LYS A 181 -4.95 2.38 9.75
C LYS A 181 -6.45 2.39 9.50
N LEU A 182 -6.94 1.50 8.63
CA LEU A 182 -8.38 1.37 8.35
C LEU A 182 -9.18 1.01 9.60
N GLY A 183 -8.68 0.10 10.43
CA GLY A 183 -9.31 -0.27 11.71
C GLY A 183 -9.39 0.91 12.67
N MET A 184 -8.33 1.72 12.80
CA MET A 184 -8.35 2.94 13.61
C MET A 184 -9.37 3.96 13.09
N PHE A 185 -9.52 4.09 11.77
CA PHE A 185 -10.54 4.95 11.16
C PHE A 185 -11.96 4.44 11.42
N ALA A 186 -12.19 3.13 11.32
CA ALA A 186 -13.47 2.51 11.66
C ALA A 186 -13.84 2.71 13.14
N LEU A 187 -12.90 2.46 14.07
CA LEU A 187 -13.12 2.63 15.51
C LEU A 187 -13.43 4.08 15.92
N LYS A 188 -12.88 5.06 15.20
CA LYS A 188 -13.20 6.48 15.40
C LYS A 188 -14.54 6.91 14.76
N GLY A 189 -15.33 5.95 14.25
CA GLY A 189 -16.66 6.18 13.68
C GLY A 189 -16.66 6.81 12.28
N VAL A 190 -15.52 6.78 11.58
CA VAL A 190 -15.34 7.43 10.28
C VAL A 190 -15.67 6.52 9.11
N LEU A 191 -15.48 5.21 9.29
CA LEU A 191 -15.86 4.20 8.32
C LEU A 191 -17.10 3.46 8.84
N GLN A 192 -18.15 3.38 8.02
CA GLN A 192 -19.36 2.59 8.27
C GLN A 192 -19.37 1.35 7.37
#